data_AF-A0A0X3V2Z7-F1
#
_entry.id   AF-A0A0X3V2Z7-F1
#
_cell.length_a   1.000
_cell.length_b   1.000
_cell.length_c   1.000
_cell.angle_alpha   90.00
_cell.angle_beta   90.00
_cell.angle_gamma   90.00
#
_symmetry.space_group_name_H-M   'P 1'
#
loop_
_entity.id
_entity.type
_entity.pdbx_description
1 polymer ?
#
loop_
_entity_poly.entity_id
_entity_poly.type
_entity_poly.pdbx_seq_one_letter_code
_entity_poly.pdbx_strand_id
1 'polypeptide(L)'
;MTVATPGGLGFPKAEQAVRITRTRTIKGKTSRETAYLTISLPAGQARPVDLGAWARAEWQIENRVHYVRDVTLREDAHQARTGNGPAVFATLRNTSIGYHRVNGATNIAEATREASQRPHDLITAVTTGKPTVNRPNGTMQ
;
A
#
# COMPACT_ATOMS: atom_id res chain seq x y z
N MET A 1 6.27 19.26 16.70
CA MET A 1 5.83 20.19 17.76
C MET A 1 4.32 20.29 17.64
N THR A 2 3.58 19.73 18.59
CA THR A 2 2.12 19.89 18.64
C THR A 2 1.84 21.15 19.46
N VAL A 3 1.04 22.05 18.91
CA VAL A 3 0.60 23.28 19.60
C VAL A 3 -0.82 23.02 20.09
N ALA A 4 -1.09 23.26 21.36
CA ALA A 4 -2.44 23.26 21.89
C ALA A 4 -3.16 24.52 21.36
N THR A 5 -4.32 24.35 20.73
CA THR A 5 -5.10 25.45 20.15
C THR A 5 -6.40 25.62 20.94
N PRO A 6 -6.47 26.60 21.87
CA PRO A 6 -7.73 26.92 22.56
C PRO A 6 -8.81 27.30 21.54
N GLY A 7 -9.98 26.66 21.61
CA GLY A 7 -11.04 26.78 20.59
C GLY A 7 -11.03 25.69 19.50
N GLY A 8 -10.06 24.77 19.54
CA GLY A 8 -9.94 23.69 18.56
C GLY A 8 -9.31 24.13 17.24
N LEU A 9 -9.23 23.22 16.27
CA LEU A 9 -8.56 23.46 14.98
C LEU A 9 -9.48 23.99 13.88
N GLY A 10 -10.76 24.23 14.18
CA GLY A 10 -11.77 24.60 13.16
C GLY A 10 -12.08 23.52 12.13
N PHE A 11 -11.47 22.33 12.25
CA PHE A 11 -11.71 21.17 11.41
C PHE A 11 -12.42 20.09 12.24
N PRO A 12 -13.60 19.58 11.81
CA PRO A 12 -14.36 18.61 12.60
C PRO A 12 -13.52 17.39 12.97
N LYS A 13 -13.53 17.03 14.26
CA LYS A 13 -12.82 15.87 14.84
C LYS A 13 -11.30 15.93 14.78
N ALA A 14 -10.68 17.04 14.39
CA ALA A 14 -9.22 17.19 14.44
C ALA A 14 -8.78 17.60 15.84
N GLU A 15 -7.87 16.80 16.42
CA GLU A 15 -7.26 17.01 17.74
C GLU A 15 -5.85 17.59 17.62
N GLN A 16 -5.17 17.38 16.49
CA GLN A 16 -3.84 17.94 16.23
C GLN A 16 -3.67 18.43 14.79
N ALA A 17 -2.96 19.54 14.62
CA ALA A 17 -2.40 19.97 13.36
C ALA A 17 -0.90 19.67 13.35
N VAL A 18 -0.43 19.04 12.28
CA VAL A 18 0.94 18.54 12.15
C VAL A 18 1.59 19.17 10.94
N ARG A 19 2.78 19.72 11.13
CA ARG A 19 3.65 20.16 10.03
C ARG A 19 4.85 19.22 9.92
N ILE A 20 5.00 18.56 8.77
CA ILE A 20 6.16 17.74 8.45
C ILE A 20 6.99 18.46 7.42
N THR A 21 8.24 18.78 7.76
CA THR A 21 9.23 19.26 6.81
C THR A 21 10.13 18.10 6.40
N ARG A 22 10.19 17.82 5.10
CA ARG A 22 11.01 16.75 4.51
C ARG A 22 12.13 17.40 3.70
N THR A 23 13.34 16.87 3.83
CA THR A 23 14.47 17.25 3.00
C THR A 23 14.95 16.01 2.27
N ARG A 24 15.09 16.11 0.95
CA ARG A 24 15.52 15.00 0.10
C ARG A 24 16.68 15.46 -0.76
N THR A 25 17.73 14.65 -0.83
CA THR A 25 18.85 14.86 -1.75
C THR A 25 18.88 13.74 -2.78
N ILE A 26 18.84 14.09 -4.07
CA ILE A 26 18.91 13.16 -5.20
C ILE A 26 19.97 13.67 -6.15
N LYS A 27 20.96 12.85 -6.50
CA LYS A 27 22.00 13.22 -7.49
C LYS A 27 22.59 14.61 -7.21
N GLY A 28 22.90 14.89 -5.94
CA GLY A 28 23.48 16.17 -5.49
C GLY A 28 22.50 17.35 -5.37
N LYS A 29 21.24 17.21 -5.79
CA LYS A 29 20.22 18.26 -5.65
C LYS A 29 19.38 18.03 -4.40
N THR A 30 19.35 19.03 -3.52
CA THR A 30 18.54 19.01 -2.29
C THR A 30 17.25 19.80 -2.50
N SER A 31 16.11 19.16 -2.21
CA SER A 31 14.80 19.80 -2.14
C SER A 31 14.26 19.76 -0.72
N ARG A 32 13.39 20.71 -0.38
CA ARG A 32 12.64 20.74 0.88
C ARG A 32 11.16 20.89 0.58
N GLU A 33 10.37 20.05 1.21
CA GLU A 33 8.90 20.04 1.10
C GLU A 33 8.31 20.21 2.49
N THR A 34 7.18 20.90 2.60
CA THR A 34 6.40 20.98 3.84
C THR A 34 5.00 20.46 3.59
N ALA A 35 4.59 19.45 4.35
CA ALA A 35 3.25 18.90 4.34
C ALA A 35 2.53 19.26 5.65
N TYR A 36 1.21 19.46 5.56
CA TYR A 36 0.34 19.70 6.69
C TYR A 36 -0.69 18.56 6.79
N LEU A 37 -0.89 18.04 8.00
CA LEU A 37 -1.82 16.96 8.28
C LEU A 37 -2.71 17.34 9.46
N THR A 38 -3.96 16.88 9.43
CA THR A 38 -4.85 16.90 10.60
C THR A 38 -5.00 15.48 11.14
N ILE A 39 -5.01 15.36 12.46
CA ILE A 39 -5.05 14.07 13.15
C ILE A 39 -6.17 14.11 14.18
N SER A 40 -7.03 13.10 14.17
CA SER A 40 -8.14 12.95 15.11
C SER A 40 -7.75 12.31 16.44
N LEU A 41 -6.49 11.85 16.56
CA LEU A 41 -5.94 11.35 17.82
C LEU A 41 -5.31 12.50 18.62
N PRO A 42 -5.52 12.56 19.95
CA PRO A 42 -4.89 13.54 20.81
C PRO A 42 -3.37 13.31 20.92
N ALA A 43 -2.62 14.34 21.31
CA ALA A 43 -1.16 14.31 21.38
C ALA A 43 -0.57 13.21 22.29
N GLY A 44 -1.31 12.80 23.31
CA GLY A 44 -0.94 11.69 24.19
C GLY A 44 -0.98 10.32 23.51
N GLN A 45 -1.77 10.16 22.45
CA GLN A 45 -1.94 8.91 21.69
C GLN A 45 -1.21 8.91 20.35
N ALA A 46 -0.94 10.09 19.79
CA ALA A 46 -0.22 10.27 18.54
C ALA A 46 0.90 11.29 18.71
N ARG A 47 2.05 10.83 19.20
CA ARG A 47 3.22 11.68 19.47
C ARG A 47 3.96 11.96 18.16
N PRO A 48 4.86 12.97 18.12
CA PRO A 48 5.59 13.32 16.90
C PRO A 48 6.36 12.16 16.25
N VAL A 49 6.90 11.23 17.05
CA VAL A 49 7.61 10.04 16.53
C VAL A 49 6.65 9.07 15.83
N ASP A 50 5.47 8.85 16.40
CA ASP A 50 4.44 7.97 15.87
C ASP A 50 3.89 8.55 14.56
N LEU A 51 3.57 9.84 14.56
CA LEU A 51 3.14 10.60 13.37
C LEU A 51 4.17 10.56 12.24
N GLY A 52 5.45 10.73 12.57
CA GLY A 52 6.54 10.63 11.61
C GLY A 52 6.69 9.21 11.04
N ALA A 53 6.44 8.17 11.85
CA ALA A 53 6.45 6.79 11.40
C ALA A 53 5.26 6.49 10.47
N TRP A 54 4.05 6.91 10.81
CA TRP A 54 2.85 6.71 10.00
C TRP A 54 2.93 7.46 8.67
N ALA A 55 3.37 8.72 8.67
CA ALA A 55 3.57 9.49 7.45
C ALA A 55 4.65 8.90 6.54
N ARG A 56 5.60 8.10 7.07
CA ARG A 56 6.53 7.31 6.25
C ARG A 56 5.91 6.01 5.78
N ALA A 57 5.09 5.36 6.60
CA ALA A 57 4.41 4.11 6.28
C ALA A 57 3.41 4.27 5.13
N GLU A 58 2.81 5.46 4.96
CA GLU A 58 1.93 5.77 3.83
C GLU A 58 2.59 5.48 2.47
N TRP A 59 3.88 5.81 2.30
CA TRP A 59 4.64 5.48 1.07
C TRP A 59 4.72 3.99 0.77
N GLN A 60 4.57 3.12 1.78
CA GLN A 60 4.51 1.69 1.54
C GLN A 60 3.23 1.31 0.79
N ILE A 61 2.13 2.05 0.92
CA ILE A 61 0.91 1.81 0.15
C ILE A 61 1.18 2.09 -1.33
N GLU A 62 1.77 3.24 -1.63
CA GLU A 62 2.15 3.62 -3.00
C GLU A 62 3.10 2.60 -3.63
N ASN A 63 4.21 2.31 -2.95
CA ASN A 63 5.24 1.42 -3.49
C ASN A 63 4.81 -0.05 -3.55
N ARG A 64 4.05 -0.52 -2.57
CA ARG A 64 3.68 -1.94 -2.49
C ARG A 64 2.39 -2.23 -3.24
N VAL A 65 1.40 -1.34 -3.22
CA VAL A 65 0.09 -1.61 -3.84
C VAL A 65 0.00 -0.96 -5.21
N HIS A 66 0.11 0.37 -5.28
CA HIS A 66 -0.11 1.12 -6.52
C HIS A 66 0.90 0.76 -7.60
N TYR A 67 2.20 0.85 -7.31
CA TYR A 67 3.24 0.51 -8.29
C TYR A 67 3.10 -0.93 -8.83
N VAL A 68 2.81 -1.90 -7.96
CA VAL A 68 2.59 -3.30 -8.37
C VAL A 68 1.38 -3.40 -9.29
N ARG A 69 0.29 -2.70 -8.97
CA ARG A 69 -0.92 -2.73 -9.77
C ARG A 69 -0.71 -2.10 -11.15
N ASP A 70 -0.07 -0.94 -11.19
CA ASP A 70 0.15 -0.15 -12.41
C ASP A 70 1.15 -0.83 -13.33
N VAL A 71 2.30 -1.25 -12.78
CA VAL A 71 3.41 -1.77 -13.58
C VAL A 71 3.33 -3.28 -13.73
N THR A 72 3.21 -4.03 -12.63
CA THR A 72 3.25 -5.50 -12.68
C THR A 72 1.94 -6.08 -13.23
N LEU A 73 0.80 -5.54 -12.81
CA LEU A 73 -0.53 -5.99 -13.26
C LEU A 73 -1.12 -5.12 -14.37
N ARG A 74 -0.32 -4.18 -14.90
CA ARG A 74 -0.59 -3.38 -16.09
C ARG A 74 -1.91 -2.64 -16.01
N GLU A 75 -2.21 -2.04 -14.86
CA GLU A 75 -3.44 -1.30 -14.65
C GLU A 75 -3.63 -0.16 -15.63
N ASP A 76 -2.60 0.67 -15.82
CA ASP A 76 -2.66 1.80 -16.75
C ASP A 76 -2.86 1.38 -18.20
N ALA A 77 -2.42 0.18 -18.57
CA ALA A 77 -2.52 -0.32 -19.93
C ALA A 77 -3.88 -1.00 -20.24
N HIS A 78 -4.72 -1.22 -19.23
CA HIS A 78 -5.99 -1.93 -19.38
C HIS A 78 -7.10 -1.01 -19.91
N GLN A 79 -7.96 -1.57 -20.77
CA GLN A 79 -8.96 -0.81 -21.55
C GLN A 79 -10.43 -1.05 -21.18
N ALA A 80 -10.78 -1.85 -20.16
CA ALA A 80 -12.20 -1.92 -19.79
C ALA A 80 -12.63 -0.57 -19.18
N ARG A 81 -13.59 0.08 -19.85
CA ARG A 81 -14.15 1.39 -19.47
C ARG A 81 -15.66 1.35 -19.27
N THR A 82 -16.31 0.21 -19.51
CA THR A 82 -17.77 0.09 -19.50
C THR A 82 -18.28 -0.60 -18.23
N GLY A 83 -19.45 -0.14 -17.76
CA GLY A 83 -20.14 -0.70 -16.60
C GLY A 83 -19.22 -0.87 -15.39
N ASN A 84 -19.28 -2.06 -14.78
CA ASN A 84 -18.47 -2.39 -13.60
C ASN A 84 -17.05 -2.87 -13.94
N GLY A 85 -16.64 -2.86 -15.22
CA GLY A 85 -15.33 -3.36 -15.66
C GLY A 85 -14.14 -2.83 -14.86
N PRO A 86 -13.98 -1.50 -14.70
CA PRO A 86 -12.90 -0.93 -13.89
C PRO A 86 -12.89 -1.46 -12.44
N ALA A 87 -14.05 -1.50 -11.77
CA ALA A 87 -14.16 -1.94 -10.38
C ALA A 87 -13.87 -3.45 -10.22
N VAL A 88 -14.34 -4.27 -11.16
CA VAL A 88 -14.08 -5.71 -11.18
C VAL A 88 -12.58 -5.97 -11.33
N PHE A 89 -11.91 -5.32 -12.29
CA PHE A 89 -10.47 -5.50 -12.48
C PHE A 89 -9.64 -5.00 -11.29
N ALA A 90 -10.01 -3.86 -10.69
CA ALA A 90 -9.37 -3.39 -9.46
C ALA A 90 -9.49 -4.41 -8.33
N THR A 91 -10.67 -5.02 -8.18
CA THR A 91 -10.93 -6.07 -7.18
C THR A 91 -10.07 -7.31 -7.43
N LEU A 92 -10.08 -7.84 -8.67
CA LEU A 92 -9.30 -9.03 -9.03
C LEU A 92 -7.79 -8.84 -8.79
N ARG A 93 -7.25 -7.67 -9.16
CA ARG A 93 -5.84 -7.33 -8.92
C ARG A 93 -5.52 -7.26 -7.43
N ASN A 94 -6.37 -6.62 -6.64
CA ASN A 94 -6.19 -6.56 -5.19
C ASN A 94 -6.22 -7.94 -4.55
N THR A 95 -7.15 -8.79 -4.97
CA THR A 95 -7.25 -10.18 -4.51
C THR A 95 -5.98 -10.97 -4.87
N SER A 96 -5.47 -10.84 -6.10
CA SER A 96 -4.22 -11.50 -6.51
C SER A 96 -3.01 -11.03 -5.70
N ILE A 97 -2.84 -9.71 -5.51
CA ILE A 97 -1.76 -9.16 -4.68
C ILE A 97 -1.87 -9.68 -3.23
N GLY A 98 -3.08 -9.64 -2.67
CA GLY A 98 -3.36 -10.13 -1.32
C GLY A 98 -3.02 -11.62 -1.17
N TYR A 99 -3.47 -12.45 -2.11
CA TYR A 99 -3.17 -13.88 -2.14
C TYR A 99 -1.66 -14.15 -2.12
N HIS A 100 -0.90 -13.53 -3.03
CA HIS A 100 0.54 -13.74 -3.08
C HIS A 100 1.24 -13.32 -1.78
N ARG A 101 0.82 -12.21 -1.16
CA ARG A 101 1.40 -11.73 0.11
C ARG A 101 1.08 -12.63 1.29
N VAL A 102 -0.15 -13.11 1.41
CA VAL A 102 -0.54 -14.04 2.48
C VAL A 102 0.25 -15.35 2.36
N ASN A 103 0.63 -15.74 1.14
CA ASN A 103 1.51 -16.87 0.89
C ASN A 103 3.02 -16.54 0.99
N GLY A 104 3.37 -15.35 1.51
CA GLY A 104 4.76 -14.97 1.78
C GLY A 104 5.56 -14.49 0.57
N ALA A 105 4.92 -14.17 -0.56
CA ALA A 105 5.64 -13.59 -1.69
C ALA A 105 6.17 -12.18 -1.35
N THR A 106 7.50 -12.02 -1.45
CA THR A 106 8.18 -10.72 -1.34
C THR A 106 8.31 -10.01 -2.69
N ASN A 107 8.28 -10.78 -3.79
CA ASN A 107 8.32 -10.31 -5.17
C ASN A 107 7.04 -10.72 -5.91
N ILE A 108 6.15 -9.75 -6.16
CA ILE A 108 4.86 -10.02 -6.82
C ILE A 108 5.05 -10.35 -8.31
N ALA A 109 6.03 -9.74 -8.99
CA ALA A 109 6.25 -10.00 -10.41
C ALA A 109 6.69 -11.45 -10.65
N GLU A 110 7.52 -11.99 -9.77
CA GLU A 110 7.92 -13.40 -9.78
C GLU A 110 6.75 -14.33 -9.46
N ALA A 111 6.02 -14.06 -8.38
CA ALA A 111 4.87 -14.87 -8.00
C ALA A 111 3.78 -14.91 -9.10
N THR A 112 3.55 -13.79 -9.81
CA THR A 112 2.65 -13.76 -10.96
C THR A 112 3.16 -14.62 -12.13
N ARG A 113 4.47 -14.64 -12.39
CA ARG A 113 5.07 -15.49 -13.44
C ARG A 113 4.95 -16.97 -13.10
N GLU A 114 5.24 -17.35 -11.86
CA GLU A 114 5.04 -18.73 -11.38
C GLU A 114 3.57 -19.16 -11.52
N ALA A 115 2.65 -18.31 -11.10
CA ALA A 115 1.23 -18.61 -11.15
C ALA A 115 0.69 -18.71 -12.59
N SER A 116 1.26 -17.96 -13.53
CA SER A 116 0.99 -18.10 -14.96
C SER A 116 1.40 -19.48 -15.51
N GLN A 117 2.47 -20.06 -14.96
CA GLN A 117 2.92 -21.41 -15.31
C GLN A 117 2.11 -22.51 -14.60
N ARG A 118 1.39 -22.17 -13.53
CA ARG A 118 0.60 -23.09 -12.71
C ARG A 118 -0.82 -22.57 -12.43
N PRO A 119 -1.63 -22.31 -13.48
CA PRO A 119 -2.92 -21.65 -13.33
C PRO A 119 -3.92 -22.45 -12.47
N HIS A 120 -3.81 -23.77 -12.44
CA HIS A 120 -4.67 -24.63 -11.61
C HIS A 120 -4.53 -24.37 -10.12
N ASP A 121 -3.37 -23.91 -9.64
CA ASP A 121 -3.19 -23.59 -8.21
C ASP A 121 -4.02 -22.37 -7.82
N LEU A 122 -4.10 -21.36 -8.70
CA LEU A 122 -4.95 -20.19 -8.50
C LEU A 122 -6.43 -20.53 -8.57
N ILE A 123 -6.82 -21.37 -9.53
CA ILE A 123 -8.22 -21.85 -9.65
C ILE A 123 -8.60 -22.60 -8.36
N THR A 124 -7.74 -23.50 -7.89
CA THR A 124 -7.95 -24.24 -6.64
C THR A 124 -8.05 -23.29 -5.45
N ALA A 125 -7.16 -22.30 -5.32
CA ALA A 125 -7.21 -21.33 -4.22
C ALA A 125 -8.53 -20.55 -4.17
N VAL A 126 -9.03 -20.09 -5.33
CA VAL A 126 -10.29 -19.32 -5.41
C VAL A 126 -11.52 -20.20 -5.21
N THR A 127 -11.51 -21.43 -5.74
CA THR A 127 -12.68 -22.34 -5.69
C THR A 127 -12.83 -23.09 -4.37
N THR A 128 -11.72 -23.35 -3.67
CA THR A 128 -11.76 -24.07 -2.38
C THR A 128 -11.81 -23.14 -1.17
N GLY A 129 -11.72 -21.83 -1.38
CA GLY A 129 -11.66 -20.83 -0.31
C GLY A 129 -10.42 -20.97 0.58
N LYS A 130 -9.42 -21.77 0.19
CA LYS A 130 -8.15 -21.90 0.92
C LYS A 130 -7.18 -20.82 0.44
N PRO A 131 -6.85 -19.83 1.28
CA PRO A 131 -5.93 -18.76 0.88
C PRO A 131 -4.47 -19.22 0.83
N THR A 132 -4.16 -20.47 1.20
CA THR A 132 -2.81 -20.99 1.33
C THR A 132 -2.57 -22.19 0.42
N VAL A 133 -1.55 -22.09 -0.43
CA VAL A 133 -0.96 -23.25 -1.12
C VAL A 133 0.34 -23.57 -0.39
N ASN A 134 0.48 -24.80 0.10
CA ASN A 134 1.74 -25.28 0.65
C ASN A 134 2.80 -25.20 -0.46
N ARG A 135 3.66 -24.19 -0.41
CA ARG A 135 4.88 -24.16 -1.21
C ARG A 135 5.75 -25.32 -0.72
N PRO A 136 6.10 -26.32 -1.55
CA PRO A 136 7.14 -27.25 -1.17
C PRO A 136 8.43 -26.44 -0.99
N ASN A 137 9.09 -26.60 0.15
CA ASN A 137 10.37 -25.95 0.43
C ASN A 137 11.33 -26.26 -0.71
N GLY A 138 11.65 -25.25 -1.52
CA GLY A 138 12.71 -25.35 -2.51
C GLY A 138 14.02 -25.54 -1.77
N THR A 139 14.58 -26.74 -1.86
CA THR A 139 15.93 -27.05 -1.42
C THR A 139 16.89 -26.13 -2.18
N MET A 140 17.63 -25.27 -1.46
CA MET A 140 18.82 -24.67 -2.02
C MET A 140 19.80 -25.81 -2.33
N GLN A 141 20.17 -25.97 -3.60
CA GLN A 141 21.43 -26.57 -4.02
C GLN A 141 22.31 -25.46 -4.58
#